data_AF-A0A1G7D3N9-F1
#
_entry.id   AF-A0A1G7D3N9-F1
#
_cell.length_a   1.000
_cell.length_b   1.000
_cell.length_c   1.000
_cell.angle_alpha   90.00
_cell.angle_beta   90.00
_cell.angle_gamma   90.00
#
_symmetry.space_group_name_H-M   'P 1'
#
loop_
_entity.id
_entity.type
_entity.pdbx_description
1 polymer ?
#
loop_
_entity_poly.entity_id
_entity_poly.type
_entity_poly.pdbx_seq_one_letter_code
_entity_poly.pdbx_strand_id
1 'polypeptide(L)'
;MAALTIKSIAKYCSDILRDKKCKNLPFLTLAHTQEVVDNVLLISDAVGIHPKEAEFIDIATCFHDAGFSETYQDHVEVNKWIET
;
A
#
# COMPACT_ATOMS: atom_id res chain seq x y z
N MET A 1 -17.98 -0.67 14.57
CA MET A 1 -16.89 -0.85 13.60
C MET A 1 -17.10 0.19 12.51
N ALA A 2 -16.24 1.19 12.38
CA ALA A 2 -16.30 2.08 11.22
C ALA A 2 -15.77 1.31 10.01
N ALA A 3 -16.47 1.35 8.88
CA ALA A 3 -15.93 0.80 7.64
C ALA A 3 -14.65 1.59 7.28
N LEU A 4 -13.53 0.90 7.13
CA LEU A 4 -12.31 1.50 6.63
C LEU A 4 -12.54 1.88 5.16
N THR A 5 -12.35 3.15 4.84
CA THR A 5 -12.35 3.64 3.46
C THR A 5 -10.95 3.50 2.87
N ILE A 6 -10.84 3.36 1.56
CA ILE A 6 -9.55 3.42 0.83
C ILE A 6 -8.74 4.66 1.25
N LYS A 7 -9.40 5.80 1.44
CA LYS A 7 -8.74 7.03 1.90
C LYS A 7 -8.12 6.90 3.30
N SER A 8 -8.82 6.26 4.24
CA SER A 8 -8.25 5.99 5.57
C SER A 8 -7.13 4.97 5.54
N ILE A 9 -7.21 3.97 4.65
CA ILE A 9 -6.17 2.94 4.46
C ILE A 9 -4.91 3.56 3.84
N ALA A 10 -5.06 4.32 2.75
CA ALA A 10 -3.97 5.04 2.11
C ALA A 10 -3.28 5.99 3.09
N LYS A 11 -4.06 6.68 3.93
CA LYS A 11 -3.50 7.53 4.99
C LYS A 11 -2.71 6.72 6.03
N TYR A 12 -3.25 5.60 6.51
CA TYR A 12 -2.57 4.74 7.47
C TYR A 12 -1.22 4.23 6.93
N CYS A 13 -1.22 3.69 5.70
CA CYS A 13 0.01 3.21 5.06
C CYS A 13 1.00 4.34 4.79
N SER A 14 0.51 5.52 4.38
CA SER A 14 1.36 6.71 4.21
C SER A 14 2.02 7.14 5.51
N ASP A 15 1.32 7.03 6.64
CA ASP A 15 1.87 7.39 7.95
C ASP A 15 2.93 6.37 8.40
N ILE A 16 2.73 5.07 8.12
CA ILE A 16 3.74 4.01 8.33
C ILE A 16 5.01 4.29 7.54
N LEU A 17 4.89 4.57 6.24
CA LEU A 17 6.03 4.82 5.34
C LEU A 17 6.78 6.12 5.64
N ARG A 18 6.15 7.04 6.39
CA ARG A 18 6.79 8.27 6.88
C ARG A 18 7.58 8.07 8.17
N ASP A 19 7.50 6.89 8.79
CA ASP A 19 8.30 6.53 9.96
C ASP A 19 9.81 6.65 9.66
N LYS A 20 10.59 6.93 10.71
CA LYS A 20 12.04 7.12 10.60
C LYS A 20 12.77 5.90 10.06
N LYS A 21 12.25 4.68 10.29
CA LYS A 21 12.84 3.44 9.75
C LYS A 21 12.76 3.40 8.22
N CYS A 22 11.57 3.69 7.67
CA CYS A 22 11.32 3.67 6.23
C CYS A 22 12.01 4.83 5.50
N LYS A 23 12.10 6.01 6.12
CA LYS A 23 12.75 7.20 5.52
C LYS A 23 14.21 7.02 5.11
N ASN A 24 14.92 6.08 5.73
CA ASN A 24 16.34 5.82 5.44
C ASN A 24 16.54 4.75 4.36
N LEU A 25 15.46 4.13 3.87
CA LEU A 25 15.53 3.13 2.82
C LEU A 25 15.57 3.84 1.46
N PRO A 26 16.59 3.61 0.63
CA PRO A 26 16.65 4.20 -0.70
C PRO A 26 15.48 3.65 -1.53
N PHE A 27 14.81 4.55 -2.26
CA PHE A 27 13.66 4.26 -3.13
C PHE A 27 12.32 3.93 -2.43
N LEU A 28 12.30 3.71 -1.12
CA LEU A 28 11.05 3.52 -0.36
C LEU A 28 10.45 4.85 0.07
N THR A 29 9.93 5.59 -0.91
CA THR A 29 9.33 6.90 -0.69
C THR A 29 7.82 6.83 -0.83
N LEU A 30 7.10 7.76 -0.20
CA LEU A 30 5.67 7.93 -0.47
C LEU A 30 5.38 8.15 -1.98
N ALA A 31 6.32 8.75 -2.70
CA ALA A 31 6.21 8.92 -4.14
C ALA A 31 6.23 7.58 -4.88
N HIS A 32 7.05 6.62 -4.44
CA HIS A 32 7.05 5.27 -5.00
C HIS A 32 5.68 4.61 -4.86
N THR A 33 5.12 4.59 -3.66
CA THR A 33 3.80 4.00 -3.42
C THR A 33 2.70 4.70 -4.24
N GLN A 34 2.77 6.02 -4.40
CA GLN A 34 1.83 6.76 -5.24
C GLN A 34 1.95 6.37 -6.72
N GLU A 35 3.17 6.23 -7.25
CA GLU A 35 3.40 5.77 -8.63
C GLU A 35 2.85 4.36 -8.86
N VAL A 36 2.97 3.46 -7.87
CA VAL A 36 2.38 2.11 -7.96
C VAL A 36 0.86 2.20 -8.00
N VAL A 37 0.23 3.00 -7.11
CA VAL A 37 -1.23 3.22 -7.12
C VAL A 37 -1.71 3.73 -8.47
N ASP A 38 -1.04 4.75 -9.03
CA ASP A 38 -1.43 5.35 -10.30
C ASP A 38 -1.35 4.33 -11.46
N ASN A 39 -0.28 3.51 -11.48
CA ASN A 39 -0.11 2.46 -12.48
C ASN A 39 -1.13 1.33 -12.33
N VAL A 40 -1.46 0.94 -11.09
CA VAL A 40 -2.45 -0.10 -10.82
C VAL A 40 -3.84 0.34 -11.27
N LEU A 41 -4.21 1.60 -11.03
CA LEU A 41 -5.47 2.17 -11.53
C LEU A 41 -5.51 2.17 -13.06
N LEU A 42 -4.43 2.60 -13.72
CA LEU A 42 -4.31 2.60 -15.19
C LEU A 42 -4.49 1.19 -15.77
N ILE A 43 -3.82 0.18 -15.20
CA ILE A 43 -3.90 -1.21 -15.67
C ILE A 43 -5.29 -1.81 -15.39
N SER A 44 -5.86 -1.54 -14.22
CA SER A 44 -7.17 -2.07 -13.84
C SER A 44 -8.28 -1.56 -14.77
N ASP A 45 -8.22 -0.28 -15.15
CA ASP A 45 -9.12 0.31 -16.14
C ASP A 45 -8.92 -0.31 -17.53
N ALA A 46 -7.67 -0.43 -17.99
CA ALA A 46 -7.35 -1.00 -19.29
C ALA A 46 -7.77 -2.48 -19.44
N VAL A 47 -7.75 -3.26 -18.36
CA VAL A 47 -8.13 -4.67 -18.35
C VAL A 47 -9.64 -4.85 -18.08
N GLY A 48 -10.34 -3.80 -17.65
CA GLY A 48 -11.77 -3.87 -17.34
C GLY A 48 -12.06 -4.65 -16.06
N ILE A 49 -11.22 -4.50 -15.04
CA ILE A 49 -11.43 -5.11 -13.72
C ILE A 49 -12.76 -4.63 -13.13
N HIS A 50 -13.52 -5.55 -12.53
CA HIS A 50 -14.79 -5.18 -11.91
C HIS A 50 -14.55 -4.27 -10.68
N PRO A 51 -15.36 -3.23 -10.42
CA PRO A 51 -15.10 -2.26 -9.33
C PRO A 51 -14.92 -2.89 -7.94
N LYS A 52 -15.62 -3.99 -7.65
CA LYS A 52 -15.43 -4.75 -6.39
C LYS A 52 -14.07 -5.43 -6.28
N GLU A 53 -13.49 -5.85 -7.40
CA GLU A 53 -12.16 -6.47 -7.45
C GLU A 53 -11.07 -5.40 -7.42
N ALA A 54 -11.31 -4.25 -8.07
CA ALA A 54 -10.45 -3.08 -8.01
C ALA A 54 -10.27 -2.57 -6.57
N GLU A 55 -11.32 -2.62 -5.73
CA GLU A 55 -11.22 -2.25 -4.31
C GLU A 55 -10.19 -3.10 -3.55
N PHE A 56 -10.15 -4.41 -3.80
CA PHE A 56 -9.13 -5.28 -3.17
C PHE A 56 -7.72 -4.98 -3.68
N ILE A 57 -7.60 -4.68 -4.97
CA ILE A 57 -6.32 -4.31 -5.60
C ILE A 57 -5.80 -2.98 -5.04
N ASP A 58 -6.66 -1.98 -4.85
CA ASP A 58 -6.30 -0.69 -4.26
C ASP A 58 -5.82 -0.85 -2.81
N ILE A 59 -6.51 -1.69 -2.03
CA ILE A 59 -6.12 -1.99 -0.65
C ILE A 59 -4.76 -2.68 -0.63
N ALA A 60 -4.56 -3.74 -1.42
CA ALA A 60 -3.29 -4.46 -1.50
C ALA A 60 -2.14 -3.53 -1.92
N THR A 61 -2.40 -2.63 -2.86
CA THR A 61 -1.41 -1.65 -3.33
C THR A 61 -0.99 -0.68 -2.23
N CYS A 62 -1.92 -0.28 -1.34
CA CYS A 62 -1.57 0.56 -0.20
C CYS A 62 -0.65 -0.16 0.80
N PHE A 63 -0.86 -1.46 1.02
CA PHE A 63 -0.13 -2.23 2.03
C PHE A 63 1.17 -2.88 1.54
N HIS A 64 1.42 -2.97 0.23
CA HIS A 64 2.52 -3.77 -0.32
C HIS A 64 3.91 -3.44 0.25
N ASP A 65 4.11 -2.19 0.68
CA ASP A 65 5.36 -1.70 1.28
C ASP A 65 5.28 -1.45 2.80
N ALA A 66 4.12 -1.66 3.43
CA ALA A 66 3.92 -1.30 4.84
C ALA A 66 4.85 -2.06 5.78
N GLY A 67 5.18 -3.32 5.47
CA GLY A 67 6.04 -4.20 6.25
C GLY A 67 7.49 -3.73 6.38
N PHE A 68 7.92 -2.78 5.53
CA PHE A 68 9.22 -2.13 5.68
C PHE A 68 9.37 -1.33 6.97
N SER A 69 8.27 -1.00 7.66
CA SER A 69 8.33 -0.39 8.99
C SER A 69 8.86 -1.33 10.07
N GLU A 70 8.82 -2.64 9.83
CA GLU A 70 9.29 -3.63 10.78
C GLU A 70 10.62 -4.25 10.36
N THR A 71 10.74 -4.62 9.09
CA THR A 71 11.92 -5.32 8.58
C THR A 71 12.17 -5.01 7.12
N TYR A 72 13.44 -4.99 6.72
CA TYR A 72 13.80 -4.89 5.30
C TYR A 72 13.72 -6.25 4.60
N GLN A 73 14.27 -7.30 5.24
CA GLN A 73 14.16 -8.67 4.77
C GLN A 73 12.80 -9.24 5.18
N ASP A 74 12.11 -9.89 4.26
CA ASP A 74 10.79 -10.51 4.51
C ASP A 74 9.65 -9.51 4.82
N HIS A 75 9.76 -8.24 4.39
CA HIS A 75 8.69 -7.23 4.57
C HIS A 75 7.33 -7.69 4.02
N VAL A 76 7.34 -8.50 2.96
CA VAL A 76 6.14 -9.11 2.38
C VAL A 76 5.43 -10.05 3.37
N GLU A 77 6.17 -10.80 4.19
CA GLU A 77 5.59 -11.68 5.22
C GLU A 77 5.02 -10.87 6.39
N VAL A 78 5.59 -9.69 6.66
CA VAL A 78 5.06 -8.77 7.68
C VAL A 78 3.76 -8.11 7.26
N ASN A 79 3.58 -7.79 5.97
CA ASN A 79 2.34 -7.20 5.45
C ASN A 79 1.10 -7.99 5.88
N LYS A 80 1.18 -9.32 5.87
CA LYS A 80 0.07 -10.22 6.27
C LYS A 80 -0.47 -9.93 7.67
N TRP A 81 0.36 -9.40 8.57
CA TRP A 81 -0.04 -9.06 9.95
C TRP A 81 -0.48 -7.60 10.10
N ILE A 82 -0.07 -6.72 9.17
CA ILE A 82 -0.46 -5.31 9.15
C ILE A 82 -1.81 -5.11 8.45
N GLU A 83 -2.14 -6.01 7.52
CA GLU A 83 -3.39 -6.03 6.75
C GLU A 83 -4.62 -6.53 7.54
N THR A 84 -4.42 -7.22 8.68
CA THR A 84 -5.48 -7.78 9.56
C THR A 84 -5.94 -6.82 10.65
#